data_AF-A0A8T7GPR4-F1
#
_entry.id   AF-A0A8T7GPR4-F1
#
_cell.length_a   1.000
_cell.length_b   1.000
_cell.length_c   1.000
_cell.angle_alpha   90.00
_cell.angle_beta   90.00
_cell.angle_gamma   90.00
#
_symmetry.space_group_name_H-M   'P 1'
#
loop_
_entity.id
_entity.type
_entity.pdbx_description
1 polymer ?
#
loop_
_entity_poly.entity_id
_entity_poly.type
_entity_poly.pdbx_seq_one_letter_code
_entity_poly.pdbx_strand_id
1 'polypeptide(L)'
;MKYFTYVLYSTIALIIISVSYSNVFAAQLSSFLIPERNKSEPAYTAIEFITIKYDPQSELAKKLAGVTERISFKINGTNPGLENVIATINNVILTERNSPVRITDSKIDYTAQIRGEQDRLEVAYKLVFTPTISGYVLPGNESAKIVDLDWRSFKVND
;
A
#
# COMPACT_ATOMS: atom_id res chain seq x y z
N MET A 1 2.19 -28.65 -12.53
CA MET A 1 1.30 -27.59 -12.00
C MET A 1 2.02 -26.55 -11.17
N LYS A 2 2.69 -26.87 -10.04
CA LYS A 2 3.36 -25.86 -9.18
C LYS A 2 4.29 -24.88 -9.92
N TYR A 3 5.12 -25.36 -10.85
CA TYR A 3 6.02 -24.52 -11.64
C TYR A 3 5.29 -23.49 -12.52
N PHE A 4 4.16 -23.88 -13.12
CA PHE A 4 3.36 -22.97 -13.94
C PHE A 4 2.77 -21.85 -13.08
N THR A 5 2.28 -22.19 -11.89
CA THR A 5 1.73 -21.22 -10.94
C THR A 5 2.79 -20.22 -10.46
N TYR A 6 4.02 -20.66 -10.14
CA TYR A 6 5.10 -19.75 -9.74
C TYR A 6 5.54 -18.81 -10.86
N VAL A 7 5.66 -19.31 -12.08
CA VAL A 7 6.03 -18.50 -13.25
C VAL A 7 4.94 -17.49 -13.58
N LEU A 8 3.67 -17.87 -13.44
CA LEU A 8 2.55 -16.96 -13.62
C LEU A 8 2.56 -15.85 -12.57
N TYR A 9 2.72 -16.18 -11.27
CA TYR A 9 2.79 -15.18 -10.21
C TYR A 9 4.00 -14.25 -10.34
N SER A 10 5.18 -14.76 -10.71
CA SER A 10 6.36 -13.92 -10.89
C SER A 10 6.22 -12.98 -12.08
N THR A 11 5.63 -13.45 -13.19
CA THR A 11 5.39 -12.61 -14.38
C THR A 11 4.37 -11.52 -14.07
N ILE A 12 3.28 -11.86 -13.38
CA ILE A 12 2.26 -10.88 -12.97
C ILE A 12 2.87 -9.86 -12.00
N ALA A 13 3.67 -10.30 -11.03
CA ALA A 13 4.35 -9.41 -10.10
C ALA A 13 5.28 -8.42 -10.83
N LEU A 14 6.11 -8.90 -11.77
CA LEU A 14 6.99 -8.04 -12.56
C LEU A 14 6.22 -7.01 -13.39
N ILE A 15 5.11 -7.42 -14.00
CA ILE A 15 4.26 -6.49 -14.78
C ILE A 15 3.69 -5.42 -13.85
N ILE A 16 3.09 -5.79 -12.71
CA ILE A 16 2.51 -4.84 -11.75
C ILE A 16 3.55 -3.83 -11.28
N ILE A 17 4.75 -4.27 -10.92
CA ILE A 17 5.85 -3.38 -10.51
C ILE A 17 6.21 -2.40 -11.63
N SER A 18 6.26 -2.86 -12.88
CA SER A 18 6.66 -2.01 -14.02
C SER A 18 5.62 -0.96 -14.46
N VAL A 19 4.34 -1.13 -14.13
CA VAL A 19 3.29 -0.14 -14.42
C VAL A 19 3.00 0.83 -13.26
N SER A 20 3.67 0.68 -12.12
CA SER A 20 3.43 1.46 -10.89
C SER A 20 3.99 2.89 -10.92
N TYR A 21 3.94 3.58 -12.07
CA TYR A 21 4.41 4.98 -12.20
C TYR A 21 3.28 6.02 -12.16
N SER A 22 2.02 5.61 -11.97
CA SER A 22 0.87 6.52 -11.85
C SER A 22 0.49 6.83 -10.40
N ASN A 23 0.03 8.08 -10.18
CA ASN A 23 -0.61 8.46 -8.92
C ASN A 23 -1.81 7.55 -8.66
N VAL A 24 -1.91 6.98 -7.45
CA VAL A 24 -3.09 6.21 -7.04
C VAL A 24 -4.28 7.16 -6.95
N PHE A 25 -5.27 7.01 -7.85
CA PHE A 25 -6.42 7.91 -7.95
C PHE A 25 -7.46 7.73 -6.83
N ALA A 26 -7.41 6.64 -6.06
CA ALA A 26 -8.33 6.35 -4.96
C ALA A 26 -7.57 6.04 -3.65
N ALA A 27 -6.81 7.02 -3.16
CA ALA A 27 -6.19 6.98 -1.84
C ALA A 27 -7.13 7.61 -0.79
N GLN A 28 -7.47 6.86 0.25
CA GLN A 28 -8.29 7.33 1.38
C GLN A 28 -7.51 7.20 2.69
N LEU A 29 -7.57 8.22 3.53
CA LEU A 29 -7.11 8.17 4.92
C LEU A 29 -8.32 8.19 5.86
N SER A 30 -8.39 7.22 6.78
CA SER A 30 -9.32 7.23 7.91
C SER A 30 -8.51 7.25 9.20
N SER A 31 -8.82 8.14 10.14
CA SER A 31 -8.08 8.23 11.41
C SER A 31 -8.99 8.66 12.55
N PHE A 32 -8.72 8.13 13.74
CA PHE A 32 -9.31 8.57 14.99
C PHE A 32 -8.20 8.96 15.96
N LEU A 33 -8.13 10.24 16.31
CA LEU A 33 -7.07 10.81 17.15
C LEU A 33 -7.64 11.11 18.53
N ILE A 34 -6.97 10.60 19.57
CA ILE A 34 -7.32 10.85 20.97
C ILE A 34 -6.11 11.56 21.59
N PRO A 35 -6.13 12.90 21.71
CA PRO A 35 -4.99 13.68 22.22
C PRO A 35 -4.49 13.24 23.60
N GLU A 36 -5.33 12.62 24.42
CA GLU A 36 -4.97 12.09 25.75
C GLU A 36 -4.10 10.85 25.66
N ARG A 37 -4.26 10.05 24.59
CA ARG A 37 -3.47 8.84 24.39
C ARG A 37 -2.21 9.09 23.56
N ASN A 38 -2.21 10.12 22.71
CA ASN A 38 -1.13 10.44 21.77
C ASN A 38 -0.64 9.21 20.99
N LYS A 39 -1.58 8.30 20.70
CA LYS A 39 -1.38 7.02 20.01
C LYS A 39 -2.65 6.68 19.25
N SER A 40 -2.49 6.28 17.98
CA SER A 40 -3.62 5.98 17.08
C SER A 40 -3.20 4.98 15.99
N GLU A 41 -4.21 4.39 15.35
CA GLU A 41 -4.03 3.47 14.22
C GLU A 41 -4.81 3.99 13.00
N PRO A 42 -4.28 4.97 12.25
CA PRO A 42 -4.90 5.40 11.00
C PRO A 42 -4.87 4.28 9.96
N ALA A 43 -5.78 4.32 8.99
CA ALA A 43 -5.81 3.41 7.86
C ALA A 43 -5.67 4.19 6.55
N TYR A 44 -4.60 3.88 5.81
CA TYR A 44 -4.34 4.36 4.45
C TYR A 44 -4.80 3.28 3.48
N THR A 45 -5.86 3.56 2.73
CA THR A 45 -6.43 2.64 1.75
C THR A 45 -6.12 3.12 0.34
N ALA A 46 -5.51 2.26 -0.46
CA ALA A 46 -5.28 2.47 -1.89
C ALA A 46 -6.09 1.44 -2.68
N ILE A 47 -6.82 1.88 -3.70
CA ILE A 47 -7.49 1.02 -4.67
C ILE A 47 -7.02 1.42 -6.06
N GLU A 48 -6.63 0.43 -6.86
CA GLU A 48 -6.20 0.65 -8.24
C GLU A 48 -6.74 -0.45 -9.17
N PHE A 49 -7.00 -0.04 -10.41
CA PHE A 49 -7.45 -0.89 -11.49
C PHE A 49 -6.46 -0.76 -12.64
N ILE A 50 -5.81 -1.86 -13.00
CA ILE A 50 -4.84 -1.94 -14.08
C ILE A 50 -5.47 -2.75 -15.22
N THR A 51 -5.41 -2.22 -16.44
CA THR A 51 -5.76 -2.97 -17.65
C THR A 51 -4.54 -3.03 -18.56
N ILE A 52 -4.06 -4.24 -18.83
CA ILE A 52 -2.97 -4.49 -19.78
C ILE A 52 -3.60 -5.10 -21.04
N LYS A 53 -3.56 -4.36 -22.14
CA LYS A 53 -4.03 -4.85 -23.45
C LYS A 53 -2.91 -5.62 -24.15
N TYR A 54 -3.28 -6.67 -24.86
CA TYR A 54 -2.35 -7.46 -25.66
C TYR A 54 -3.03 -8.01 -26.92
N ASP A 55 -2.21 -8.42 -27.88
CA ASP A 55 -2.71 -9.06 -29.09
C ASP A 55 -3.38 -10.40 -28.75
N PRO A 56 -4.62 -10.66 -29.20
CA PRO A 56 -5.32 -11.94 -29.03
C PRO A 56 -4.56 -13.18 -29.52
N GLN A 57 -3.62 -13.03 -30.45
CA GLN A 57 -2.81 -14.11 -30.99
C GLN A 57 -1.48 -14.30 -30.25
N SER A 58 -1.16 -13.43 -29.30
CA SER A 58 0.09 -13.47 -28.55
C SER A 58 0.19 -14.69 -27.62
N GLU A 59 1.43 -15.05 -27.26
CA GLU A 59 1.69 -16.05 -26.22
C GLU A 59 1.14 -15.62 -24.84
N LEU A 60 1.01 -14.32 -24.61
CA LEU A 60 0.42 -13.78 -23.39
C LEU A 60 -1.08 -14.09 -23.34
N ALA A 61 -1.81 -13.87 -24.44
CA ALA A 61 -3.22 -14.24 -24.56
C ALA A 61 -3.45 -15.74 -24.32
N LYS A 62 -2.60 -16.61 -24.90
CA LYS A 62 -2.69 -18.07 -24.68
C LYS A 62 -2.53 -18.48 -23.22
N LYS A 63 -1.75 -17.73 -22.44
CA LYS A 63 -1.49 -18.03 -21.02
C LYS A 63 -2.50 -17.41 -20.07
N LEU A 64 -3.09 -16.27 -20.44
CA LEU A 64 -3.94 -15.48 -19.55
C LEU A 64 -5.44 -15.62 -19.88
N ALA A 65 -5.81 -15.97 -21.10
CA ALA A 65 -7.22 -16.11 -21.46
C ALA A 65 -7.93 -17.14 -20.56
N GLY A 66 -9.01 -16.71 -19.91
CA GLY A 66 -9.79 -17.52 -18.98
C GLY A 66 -9.19 -17.62 -17.57
N VAL A 67 -8.02 -17.03 -17.31
CA VAL A 67 -7.44 -16.99 -15.96
C VAL A 67 -8.30 -16.10 -15.07
N THR A 68 -8.75 -16.66 -13.95
CA THR A 68 -9.43 -15.91 -12.89
C THR A 68 -8.79 -16.29 -11.56
N GLU A 69 -8.12 -15.33 -10.93
CA GLU A 69 -7.35 -15.56 -9.71
C GLU A 69 -7.68 -14.51 -8.66
N ARG A 70 -7.64 -14.94 -7.39
CA ARG A 70 -7.75 -14.03 -6.24
C ARG A 70 -6.53 -14.23 -5.35
N ILE A 71 -5.79 -13.14 -5.13
CA ILE A 71 -4.62 -13.13 -4.26
C ILE A 71 -4.98 -12.32 -3.02
N SER A 72 -4.61 -12.81 -1.83
CA SER A 72 -4.78 -12.07 -0.59
C SER A 72 -3.67 -12.43 0.38
N PHE A 73 -3.04 -11.42 0.98
CA PHE A 73 -2.03 -11.62 2.01
C PHE A 73 -2.13 -10.54 3.08
N LYS A 74 -1.59 -10.87 4.26
CA LYS A 74 -1.48 -9.98 5.41
C LYS A 74 -0.04 -9.97 5.89
N ILE A 75 0.51 -8.79 6.12
CA ILE A 75 1.86 -8.62 6.70
C ILE A 75 1.70 -7.84 8.00
N ASN A 76 2.37 -8.31 9.06
CA ASN A 76 2.43 -7.65 10.37
C ASN A 76 3.87 -7.27 10.69
N GLY A 77 4.07 -6.34 11.64
CA GLY A 77 5.31 -5.63 11.93
C GLY A 77 6.58 -6.42 12.25
N THR A 78 6.54 -7.75 12.31
CA THR A 78 7.74 -8.60 12.49
C THR A 78 8.35 -9.07 11.16
N ASN A 79 7.87 -8.56 10.02
CA ASN A 79 8.44 -8.87 8.71
C ASN A 79 9.59 -7.89 8.39
N PRO A 80 10.82 -8.34 8.08
CA PRO A 80 11.96 -7.45 7.81
C PRO A 80 11.72 -6.44 6.69
N GLY A 81 10.92 -6.81 5.67
CA GLY A 81 10.56 -5.87 4.61
C GLY A 81 9.69 -4.70 5.11
N LEU A 82 8.84 -4.96 6.10
CA LEU A 82 7.97 -3.94 6.69
C LEU A 82 8.72 -3.02 7.65
N GLU A 83 9.75 -3.51 8.35
CA GLU A 83 10.65 -2.68 9.16
C GLU A 83 11.34 -1.60 8.32
N ASN A 84 11.85 -1.97 7.14
CA ASN A 84 12.44 -1.01 6.20
C ASN A 84 11.42 0.03 5.72
N VAL A 85 10.19 -0.40 5.40
CA VAL A 85 9.11 0.53 5.03
C VAL A 85 8.80 1.51 6.16
N ILE A 86 8.68 1.04 7.40
CA ILE A 86 8.46 1.90 8.58
C ILE A 86 9.61 2.91 8.73
N ALA A 87 10.87 2.46 8.60
CA ALA A 87 12.03 3.32 8.72
C ALA A 87 12.03 4.42 7.64
N THR A 88 11.74 4.06 6.39
CA THR A 88 11.66 5.02 5.27
C THR A 88 10.52 6.03 5.48
N ILE A 89 9.32 5.59 5.86
CA ILE A 89 8.20 6.50 6.10
C ILE A 89 8.51 7.44 7.27
N ASN A 90 9.07 6.94 8.37
CA ASN A 90 9.49 7.76 9.51
C ASN A 90 10.52 8.82 9.09
N ASN A 91 11.46 8.46 8.22
CA ASN A 91 12.43 9.41 7.69
C ASN A 91 11.72 10.52 6.88
N VAL A 92 10.83 10.18 5.94
CA VAL A 92 10.07 11.15 5.15
C VAL A 92 9.21 12.07 6.03
N ILE A 93 8.49 11.51 7.02
CA ILE A 93 7.67 12.29 7.96
C ILE A 93 8.54 13.31 8.72
N LEU A 94 9.75 12.90 9.12
CA LEU A 94 10.66 13.79 9.82
C LEU A 94 11.27 14.84 8.88
N THR A 95 11.83 14.43 7.74
CA THR A 95 12.69 15.29 6.92
C THR A 95 11.92 16.15 5.93
N GLU A 96 10.79 15.67 5.41
CA GLU A 96 10.01 16.37 4.39
C GLU A 96 8.75 17.05 4.95
N ARG A 97 8.19 16.51 6.04
CA ARG A 97 6.99 17.06 6.69
C ARG A 97 7.31 17.83 7.98
N ASN A 98 8.54 17.73 8.50
CA ASN A 98 8.92 18.31 9.79
C ASN A 98 7.97 17.91 10.93
N SER A 99 7.39 16.70 10.84
CA SER A 99 6.42 16.21 11.80
C SER A 99 7.12 15.34 12.86
N PRO A 100 6.80 15.51 14.15
CA PRO A 100 7.35 14.68 15.22
C PRO A 100 6.73 13.28 15.28
N VAL A 101 5.68 12.99 14.49
CA VAL A 101 5.00 11.70 14.49
C VAL A 101 5.95 10.55 14.17
N ARG A 102 5.75 9.43 14.86
CA ARG A 102 6.49 8.18 14.69
C ARG A 102 5.57 7.00 14.49
N ILE A 103 5.87 6.20 13.49
CA ILE A 103 5.32 4.86 13.27
C ILE A 103 6.19 3.85 14.03
N THR A 104 5.57 3.01 14.85
CA THR A 104 6.26 2.01 15.69
C THR A 104 5.95 0.57 15.31
N ASP A 105 4.81 0.35 14.67
CA ASP A 105 4.35 -0.93 14.17
C ASP A 105 3.45 -0.65 12.96
N SER A 106 3.22 -1.65 12.13
CA SER A 106 2.22 -1.55 11.06
C SER A 106 1.69 -2.90 10.60
N LYS A 107 0.54 -2.84 9.94
CA LYS A 107 -0.09 -3.96 9.26
C LYS A 107 -0.40 -3.58 7.82
N ILE A 108 -0.24 -4.54 6.91
CA ILE A 108 -0.65 -4.40 5.52
C ILE A 108 -1.63 -5.52 5.21
N ASP A 109 -2.83 -5.15 4.78
CA ASP A 109 -3.79 -6.05 4.15
C ASP A 109 -3.80 -5.79 2.64
N TYR A 110 -3.49 -6.82 1.84
CA TYR A 110 -3.54 -6.74 0.38
C TYR A 110 -4.54 -7.74 -0.18
N THR A 111 -5.32 -7.32 -1.17
CA THR A 111 -6.19 -8.20 -1.96
C THR A 111 -6.15 -7.78 -3.41
N ALA A 112 -6.00 -8.74 -4.32
CA ALA A 112 -6.11 -8.53 -5.75
C ALA A 112 -7.05 -9.54 -6.40
N GLN A 113 -7.75 -9.09 -7.43
CA GLN A 113 -8.49 -9.92 -8.38
C GLN A 113 -7.84 -9.75 -9.75
N ILE A 114 -7.58 -10.87 -10.40
CA ILE A 114 -6.95 -10.92 -11.71
C ILE A 114 -7.89 -11.66 -12.64
N ARG A 115 -8.23 -11.02 -13.76
CA ARG A 115 -9.08 -11.59 -14.80
C ARG A 115 -8.39 -11.43 -16.15
N GLY A 116 -8.02 -12.54 -16.76
CA GLY A 116 -7.46 -12.58 -18.10
C GLY A 116 -8.53 -12.92 -19.12
N GLU A 117 -8.72 -12.01 -20.07
CA GLU A 117 -9.57 -12.16 -21.23
C GLU A 117 -8.71 -12.45 -22.47
N GLN A 118 -9.35 -12.63 -23.61
CA GLN A 118 -8.66 -12.92 -24.86
C GLN A 118 -7.71 -11.80 -25.31
N ASP A 119 -8.02 -10.53 -25.01
CA ASP A 119 -7.29 -9.35 -25.50
C ASP A 119 -6.74 -8.44 -24.38
N ARG A 120 -6.99 -8.78 -23.11
CA ARG A 120 -6.57 -7.96 -21.97
C ARG A 120 -6.46 -8.75 -20.66
N LEU A 121 -5.59 -8.28 -19.78
CA LEU A 121 -5.56 -8.63 -18.37
C LEU A 121 -6.11 -7.46 -17.56
N GLU A 122 -7.07 -7.73 -16.70
CA GLU A 122 -7.58 -6.79 -15.72
C GLU A 122 -7.11 -7.21 -14.33
N VAL A 123 -6.52 -6.26 -13.61
CA VAL A 123 -6.09 -6.43 -12.22
C VAL A 123 -6.76 -5.35 -11.39
N ALA A 124 -7.58 -5.75 -10.42
CA ALA A 124 -8.13 -4.85 -9.43
C ALA A 124 -7.50 -5.19 -8.09
N TYR A 125 -6.83 -4.23 -7.44
CA TYR A 125 -6.24 -4.48 -6.13
C TYR A 125 -6.59 -3.41 -5.10
N LYS A 126 -6.58 -3.83 -3.83
CA LYS A 126 -6.78 -3.01 -2.65
C LYS A 126 -5.62 -3.26 -1.68
N LEU A 127 -4.98 -2.20 -1.24
CA LEU A 127 -3.98 -2.20 -0.17
C LEU A 127 -4.49 -1.35 0.99
N VAL A 128 -4.41 -1.88 2.21
CA VAL A 128 -4.69 -1.13 3.44
C VAL A 128 -3.45 -1.18 4.32
N PHE A 129 -2.80 -0.03 4.49
CA PHE A 129 -1.69 0.16 5.42
C PHE A 129 -2.22 0.78 6.71
N THR A 130 -2.03 0.07 7.82
CA THR A 130 -2.51 0.46 9.16
C THR A 130 -1.30 0.58 10.10
N PRO A 131 -0.64 1.74 10.17
CA PRO A 131 0.45 1.95 11.12
C PRO A 131 -0.07 2.26 12.52
N THR A 132 0.74 1.95 13.53
CA THR A 132 0.60 2.51 14.88
C THR A 132 1.43 3.79 14.96
N ILE A 133 0.75 4.94 15.03
CA ILE A 133 1.37 6.26 15.15
C ILE A 133 1.36 6.77 16.59
N SER A 134 2.35 7.58 16.94
CA SER A 134 2.42 8.35 18.19
C SER A 134 3.13 9.69 17.96
N GLY A 135 3.04 10.60 18.93
CA GLY A 135 3.74 11.90 18.85
C GLY A 135 3.01 12.95 18.01
N TYR A 136 1.72 12.77 17.73
CA TYR A 136 0.90 13.74 16.99
C TYR A 136 0.33 14.85 17.88
N VAL A 137 0.57 14.83 19.19
CA VAL A 137 0.28 15.96 20.08
C VAL A 137 1.57 16.72 20.33
N LEU A 138 1.60 17.99 19.93
CA LEU A 138 2.76 18.85 20.07
C LEU A 138 2.91 19.34 21.51
N PRO A 139 4.15 19.55 22.01
CA PRO A 139 4.38 20.23 23.27
C PRO A 139 3.78 21.63 23.24
N GLY A 140 2.99 22.00 24.25
CA GLY A 140 2.31 23.28 24.33
C GLY A 140 1.84 23.60 25.75
N ASN A 141 1.23 24.76 25.92
CA ASN A 141 0.76 25.26 27.21
C ASN A 141 -0.41 24.39 27.71
N GLU A 142 -0.54 24.16 29.02
CA GLU A 142 -1.52 23.21 29.62
C GLU A 142 -2.99 23.46 29.24
N SER A 143 -3.31 24.65 28.74
CA SER A 143 -4.66 25.07 28.36
C SER A 143 -5.13 24.58 26.98
N ALA A 144 -4.22 24.20 26.08
CA ALA A 144 -4.58 23.76 24.73
C ALA A 144 -3.59 22.75 24.14
N LYS A 145 -4.10 21.59 23.72
CA LYS A 145 -3.32 20.58 22.99
C LYS A 145 -3.37 20.89 21.50
N ILE A 146 -2.20 21.02 20.88
CA ILE A 146 -2.09 21.16 19.42
C ILE A 146 -1.87 19.78 18.83
N VAL A 147 -2.66 19.43 17.81
CA VAL A 147 -2.54 18.17 17.09
C VAL A 147 -1.83 18.43 15.77
N ASP A 148 -0.69 17.80 15.58
CA ASP A 148 0.00 17.73 14.31
C ASP A 148 -0.77 16.82 13.33
N LEU A 149 -0.88 17.30 12.10
CA LEU A 149 -1.64 16.69 11.02
C LEU A 149 -0.83 16.60 9.72
N ASP A 150 0.45 16.94 9.73
CA ASP A 150 1.30 16.93 8.52
C ASP A 150 1.71 15.50 8.11
N TRP A 151 1.68 14.55 9.06
CA TRP A 151 1.86 13.12 8.83
C TRP A 151 0.78 12.47 7.95
N ARG A 152 -0.36 13.14 7.70
CA ARG A 152 -1.49 12.58 6.95
C ARG A 152 -1.15 12.26 5.48
N SER A 153 -0.07 12.82 4.95
CA SER A 153 0.43 12.47 3.62
C SER A 153 1.94 12.30 3.62
N PHE A 154 2.41 11.27 2.95
CA PHE A 154 3.83 11.06 2.65
C PHE A 154 3.94 10.40 1.28
N LYS A 155 5.06 10.66 0.63
CA LYS A 155 5.45 9.96 -0.60
C LYS A 155 6.78 9.31 -0.32
N VAL A 156 6.86 8.00 -0.47
CA VAL A 156 8.14 7.31 -0.49
C VAL A 156 8.57 7.30 -1.95
N ASN A 157 9.65 8.03 -2.27
CA ASN A 157 10.31 7.91 -3.57
C ASN A 157 11.40 6.83 -3.44
N ASP A 158 11.54 6.01 -4.47
CA ASP A 158 12.67 5.09 -4.63
C ASP A 158 13.98 5.85 -4.87
#